data_AF-A0A6P8EBP6-F1
#
_entry.id   AF-A0A6P8EBP6-F1
#
_cell.length_a   1.000
_cell.length_b   1.000
_cell.length_c   1.000
_cell.angle_alpha   90.00
_cell.angle_beta   90.00
_cell.angle_gamma   90.00
#
_symmetry.space_group_name_H-M   'P 1'
#
loop_
_entity.id
_entity.type
_entity.pdbx_description
1 polymer ?
#
loop_
_entity_poly.entity_id
_entity_poly.type
_entity_poly.pdbx_seq_one_letter_code
_entity_poly.pdbx_strand_id
1 'polypeptide(L)'
;MIPVPLLSCFTGNDGNGFFGDWFFDPNLWVNGLSKMATIATGFSNVIGMSLRNELRGPRSNVDDWYKYMQQGAEAVHAANPNVLVILSGLDFDKDVSFLQSRSIQVSFMRKLVFEVHWYSYNEAGWTAGNLNDVCGKMSSRVMGRAGFLAQKNLSPLFLSEFGVDARGTNADDNRYLSYIMAMAAAGDWDFAVWGLHGSYFLREGMVGMEELYGLLDYNWNNVRNRPY
;
A
#
# COMPACT_ATOMS: atom_id res chain seq x y z
N MET A 1 -8.65 8.17 -9.11
CA MET A 1 -7.75 7.05 -9.47
C MET A 1 -6.37 7.45 -8.98
N ILE A 2 -5.87 6.80 -7.93
CA ILE A 2 -4.53 7.07 -7.38
C ILE A 2 -3.54 6.34 -8.30
N PRO A 3 -2.66 7.03 -9.04
CA PRO A 3 -1.69 6.34 -9.89
C PRO A 3 -0.58 5.77 -9.01
N VAL A 4 -0.67 4.47 -8.69
CA VAL A 4 0.44 3.71 -8.11
C VAL A 4 1.31 3.24 -9.28
N PRO A 5 2.59 3.63 -9.37
CA PRO A 5 3.48 3.13 -10.41
C PRO A 5 3.67 1.62 -10.23
N LEU A 6 3.22 0.85 -11.22
CA LEU A 6 3.42 -0.60 -11.33
C LEU A 6 4.92 -0.91 -11.52
N LEU A 7 5.71 -0.85 -10.45
CA LEU A 7 7.01 -1.50 -10.39
C LEU A 7 6.83 -2.82 -9.65
N SER A 8 7.34 -3.91 -10.23
CA SER A 8 7.44 -5.22 -9.58
C SER A 8 8.24 -5.04 -8.27
N CYS A 9 7.58 -5.20 -7.12
CA CYS A 9 8.14 -4.93 -5.80
C CYS A 9 8.37 -6.20 -4.98
N PHE A 10 8.56 -7.36 -5.60
CA PHE A 10 8.63 -8.64 -4.86
C PHE A 10 9.95 -8.93 -4.16
N THR A 11 10.97 -8.06 -4.30
CA THR A 11 12.30 -8.33 -3.73
C THR A 11 12.81 -7.16 -2.91
N GLY A 12 13.61 -7.46 -1.89
CA GLY A 12 14.30 -6.45 -1.09
C GLY A 12 15.58 -5.91 -1.73
N ASN A 13 15.98 -6.40 -2.92
CA ASN A 13 17.30 -6.16 -3.52
C ASN A 13 17.23 -5.63 -4.97
N ASP A 14 16.09 -5.10 -5.41
CA ASP A 14 15.93 -4.52 -6.74
C ASP A 14 16.67 -3.18 -6.95
N GLY A 15 17.26 -2.62 -5.90
CA GLY A 15 17.97 -1.36 -5.95
C GLY A 15 17.04 -0.15 -6.14
N ASN A 16 15.75 -0.28 -5.83
CA ASN A 16 14.77 0.80 -5.88
C ASN A 16 13.85 0.82 -4.65
N GLY A 17 14.10 -0.03 -3.64
CA GLY A 17 13.23 -0.22 -2.48
C GLY A 17 13.26 0.90 -1.46
N PHE A 18 14.38 1.62 -1.33
CA PHE A 18 14.55 2.66 -0.33
C PHE A 18 15.35 3.87 -0.83
N PHE A 19 15.19 4.99 -0.14
CA PHE A 19 15.89 6.24 -0.44
C PHE A 19 17.40 6.05 -0.50
N GLY A 20 18.03 6.51 -1.58
CA GLY A 20 19.47 6.38 -1.80
C GLY A 20 19.91 5.02 -2.34
N ASP A 21 18.98 4.12 -2.68
CA ASP A 21 19.31 2.97 -3.53
C ASP A 21 19.81 3.41 -4.90
N TRP A 22 20.49 2.50 -5.62
CA TRP A 22 21.10 2.79 -6.93
C TRP A 22 20.15 3.40 -7.96
N PHE A 23 18.86 3.03 -7.90
CA PHE A 23 17.84 3.52 -8.81
C PHE A 23 16.83 4.47 -8.12
N PHE A 24 17.08 4.87 -6.87
CA PHE A 24 16.17 5.73 -6.10
C PHE A 24 16.89 6.95 -5.51
N ASP A 25 17.01 8.01 -6.33
CA ASP A 25 17.45 9.33 -5.89
C ASP A 25 16.30 10.10 -5.20
N PRO A 26 16.43 10.45 -3.90
CA PRO A 26 15.39 11.17 -3.17
C PRO A 26 15.09 12.56 -3.71
N ASN A 27 16.08 13.29 -4.24
CA ASN A 27 15.87 14.63 -4.79
C ASN A 27 15.07 14.57 -6.09
N LEU A 28 15.36 13.58 -6.95
CA LEU A 28 14.57 13.36 -8.16
C LEU A 28 13.14 12.94 -7.83
N TRP A 29 12.97 12.09 -6.80
CA TRP A 29 11.66 11.68 -6.31
C TRP A 29 10.84 12.85 -5.76
N VAL A 30 11.39 13.71 -4.90
CA VAL A 30 10.71 14.92 -4.40
C VAL A 30 10.30 15.83 -5.57
N ASN A 31 11.19 16.04 -6.54
CA ASN A 31 10.87 16.84 -7.74
C ASN A 31 9.75 16.21 -8.57
N GLY A 32 9.73 14.88 -8.68
CA GLY A 32 8.67 14.12 -9.34
C GLY A 32 7.32 14.29 -8.64
N LEU A 33 7.31 14.17 -7.30
CA LEU A 33 6.11 14.38 -6.49
C LEU A 33 5.52 15.78 -6.67
N SER A 34 6.34 16.84 -6.58
CA SER A 34 5.88 18.21 -6.81
C SER A 34 5.26 18.39 -8.19
N LYS A 35 5.90 17.85 -9.25
CA LYS A 35 5.38 17.93 -10.62
C LYS A 35 4.03 17.23 -10.76
N MET A 36 3.91 16.02 -10.24
CA MET A 36 2.65 15.27 -10.29
C MET A 36 1.54 15.95 -9.48
N ALA A 37 1.88 16.53 -8.32
CA ALA A 37 0.94 17.27 -7.50
C ALA A 37 0.43 18.53 -8.22
N THR A 38 1.33 19.28 -8.88
CA THR A 38 0.96 20.43 -9.71
C THR A 38 0.04 20.01 -10.86
N ILE A 39 0.36 18.93 -11.58
CA ILE A 39 -0.50 18.42 -12.66
C ILE A 39 -1.89 18.04 -12.12
N ALA A 40 -1.94 17.40 -10.95
CA ALA A 40 -3.17 16.97 -10.30
C ALA A 40 -4.11 18.14 -9.93
N THR A 41 -3.63 19.38 -9.84
CA THR A 41 -4.50 20.54 -9.58
C THR A 41 -5.56 20.75 -10.68
N GLY A 42 -5.31 20.26 -11.89
CA GLY A 42 -6.27 20.30 -13.00
C GLY A 42 -7.38 19.24 -12.92
N PHE A 43 -7.36 18.34 -11.93
CA PHE A 43 -8.24 17.18 -11.85
C PHE A 43 -8.94 17.07 -10.49
N SER A 44 -10.19 17.51 -10.41
CA SER A 44 -10.97 17.52 -9.16
C SER A 44 -11.29 16.12 -8.61
N ASN A 45 -11.13 15.07 -9.41
CA ASN A 45 -11.30 13.67 -9.02
C ASN A 45 -10.01 13.04 -8.45
N VAL A 46 -8.90 13.79 -8.38
CA VAL A 46 -7.70 13.39 -7.64
C VAL A 46 -7.83 13.90 -6.22
N ILE A 47 -8.14 12.99 -5.29
CA ILE A 47 -8.41 13.32 -3.88
C ILE A 47 -7.20 13.11 -2.97
N GLY A 48 -6.21 12.34 -3.42
CA GLY A 48 -5.07 11.95 -2.62
C GLY A 48 -3.89 11.50 -3.47
N MET A 49 -2.68 11.59 -2.90
CA MET A 49 -1.43 11.14 -3.51
C MET A 49 -0.64 10.30 -2.52
N SER A 50 -0.43 9.02 -2.84
CA SER A 50 0.56 8.17 -2.15
C SER A 50 1.97 8.56 -2.59
N LEU A 51 2.87 8.66 -1.62
CA LEU A 51 4.23 9.17 -1.84
C LEU A 51 5.17 8.14 -2.45
N ARG A 52 5.09 6.86 -2.03
CA ARG A 52 5.98 5.80 -2.51
C ARG A 52 5.46 4.41 -2.13
N ASN A 53 5.26 3.56 -3.13
CA ASN A 53 4.86 2.15 -2.91
C ASN A 53 5.93 1.30 -2.20
N GLU A 54 5.62 0.69 -1.07
CA GLU A 54 6.39 -0.41 -0.46
C GLU A 54 7.86 -0.08 -0.15
N LEU A 55 8.12 0.88 0.75
CA LEU A 55 9.50 1.14 1.19
C LEU A 55 10.10 -0.10 1.88
N ARG A 56 11.28 -0.53 1.42
CA ARG A 56 11.84 -1.85 1.76
C ARG A 56 13.33 -1.96 1.45
N GLY A 57 13.94 -3.06 1.88
CA GLY A 57 15.31 -3.44 1.51
C GLY A 57 16.35 -3.09 2.57
N PRO A 58 17.61 -3.52 2.39
CA PRO A 58 18.62 -3.54 3.45
C PRO A 58 19.09 -2.16 3.93
N ARG A 59 18.84 -1.09 3.16
CA ARG A 59 19.13 0.30 3.56
C ARG A 59 18.01 0.94 4.38
N SER A 60 16.85 0.29 4.48
CA SER A 60 15.68 0.82 5.17
C SER A 60 16.01 1.15 6.62
N ASN A 61 15.73 2.39 7.01
CA ASN A 61 15.90 2.85 8.38
C ASN A 61 14.88 3.95 8.69
N VAL A 62 14.57 4.11 9.98
CA VAL A 62 13.53 5.01 10.46
C VAL A 62 13.91 6.49 10.27
N ASP A 63 15.19 6.85 10.45
CA ASP A 63 15.62 8.24 10.38
C ASP A 63 15.51 8.81 8.95
N ASP A 64 15.95 8.04 7.95
CA ASP A 64 15.78 8.42 6.55
C ASP A 64 14.31 8.38 6.12
N TRP A 65 13.51 7.44 6.65
CA TRP A 65 12.05 7.45 6.42
C TRP A 65 11.46 8.78 6.90
N TYR A 66 11.75 9.23 8.12
CA TYR A 66 11.26 10.52 8.62
C TYR A 66 11.72 11.68 7.75
N LYS A 67 13.02 11.71 7.42
CA LYS A 67 13.60 12.78 6.63
C LYS A 67 12.91 12.91 5.26
N TYR A 68 12.87 11.83 4.49
CA TYR A 68 12.40 11.90 3.11
C TYR A 68 10.89 11.87 3.00
N MET A 69 10.17 11.13 3.86
CA MET A 69 8.70 11.13 3.83
C MET A 69 8.13 12.49 4.23
N GLN A 70 8.71 13.17 5.23
CA GLN A 70 8.30 14.55 5.54
C GLN A 70 8.64 15.51 4.39
N GLN A 71 9.81 15.39 3.77
CA GLN A 71 10.19 16.22 2.62
C GLN A 71 9.23 16.03 1.42
N GLY A 72 8.93 14.79 1.07
CA GLY A 72 7.98 14.47 0.00
C GLY A 72 6.55 14.94 0.32
N ALA A 73 6.13 14.78 1.58
CA ALA A 73 4.81 15.21 2.03
C ALA A 73 4.65 16.74 1.92
N GLU A 74 5.62 17.51 2.44
CA GLU A 74 5.62 18.97 2.34
C GLU A 74 5.68 19.44 0.88
N ALA A 75 6.46 18.77 0.03
CA ALA A 75 6.54 19.09 -1.38
C ALA A 75 5.20 18.90 -2.11
N VAL A 76 4.50 17.79 -1.86
CA VAL A 76 3.15 17.55 -2.41
C VAL A 76 2.17 18.61 -1.90
N HIS A 77 2.14 18.87 -0.59
CA HIS A 77 1.19 19.81 -0.01
C HIS A 77 1.41 21.25 -0.50
N ALA A 78 2.67 21.68 -0.63
CA ALA A 78 3.02 22.99 -1.16
C ALA A 78 2.60 23.14 -2.64
N ALA A 79 2.73 22.08 -3.44
CA ALA A 79 2.34 22.08 -4.84
C ALA A 79 0.83 21.94 -5.08
N ASN A 80 0.13 21.20 -4.21
CA ASN A 80 -1.30 21.00 -4.27
C ASN A 80 -1.89 20.83 -2.86
N PRO A 81 -2.38 21.91 -2.23
CA PRO A 81 -2.92 21.81 -0.88
C PRO A 81 -4.27 21.10 -0.83
N ASN A 82 -4.93 20.80 -1.96
CA ASN A 82 -6.29 20.25 -1.96
C ASN A 82 -6.36 18.73 -1.82
N VAL A 83 -5.24 18.02 -2.02
CA VAL A 83 -5.19 16.56 -1.91
C VAL A 83 -4.84 16.10 -0.49
N LEU A 84 -5.29 14.89 -0.14
CA LEU A 84 -4.73 14.12 0.96
C LEU A 84 -3.31 13.64 0.59
N VAL A 85 -2.42 13.57 1.58
CA VAL A 85 -1.08 13.03 1.40
C VAL A 85 -1.00 11.71 2.13
N ILE A 86 -0.78 10.63 1.37
CA ILE A 86 -0.83 9.25 1.85
C ILE A 86 0.60 8.74 2.05
N LEU A 87 0.90 8.30 3.27
CA LEU A 87 2.24 7.87 3.68
C LEU A 87 2.31 6.37 3.84
N SER A 88 3.24 5.79 3.11
CA SER A 88 3.63 4.40 3.16
C SER A 88 4.58 4.07 4.32
N GLY A 89 4.58 2.80 4.72
CA GLY A 89 5.38 2.27 5.82
C GLY A 89 6.68 1.62 5.37
N LEU A 90 7.44 1.10 6.34
CA LEU A 90 8.56 0.21 6.07
C LEU A 90 8.07 -1.24 5.92
N ASP A 91 8.99 -2.13 5.51
CA ASP A 91 8.72 -3.55 5.31
C ASP A 91 7.54 -3.73 4.36
N PHE A 92 7.65 -3.20 3.13
CA PHE A 92 6.59 -3.34 2.10
C PHE A 92 5.24 -2.80 2.60
N ASP A 93 5.25 -1.61 3.19
CA ASP A 93 4.07 -0.92 3.72
C ASP A 93 3.31 -1.69 4.81
N LYS A 94 3.99 -2.59 5.51
CA LYS A 94 3.40 -3.32 6.65
C LYS A 94 3.66 -2.63 7.98
N ASP A 95 4.66 -1.75 8.09
CA ASP A 95 5.15 -1.28 9.38
C ASP A 95 5.33 0.23 9.50
N VAL A 96 4.53 0.83 10.37
CA VAL A 96 4.68 2.21 10.85
C VAL A 96 4.71 2.26 12.39
N SER A 97 5.06 1.15 13.05
CA SER A 97 5.05 1.01 14.52
C SER A 97 5.98 2.00 15.22
N PHE A 98 7.03 2.45 14.54
CA PHE A 98 7.93 3.50 15.03
C PHE A 98 7.24 4.86 15.22
N LEU A 99 6.04 5.08 14.67
CA LEU A 99 5.24 6.27 14.97
C LEU A 99 4.69 6.29 16.40
N GLN A 100 4.71 5.15 17.10
CA GLN A 100 4.32 5.09 18.50
C GLN A 100 5.33 5.77 19.44
N SER A 101 6.60 5.85 19.04
CA SER A 101 7.67 6.47 19.85
C SER A 101 8.05 7.86 19.38
N ARG A 102 7.83 8.18 18.11
CA ARG A 102 8.15 9.48 17.51
C ARG A 102 6.99 9.86 16.59
N SER A 103 6.46 11.07 16.70
CA SER A 103 5.41 11.52 15.76
C SER A 103 6.03 12.17 14.54
N ILE A 104 5.40 11.97 13.38
CA ILE A 104 5.75 12.74 12.17
C ILE A 104 5.45 14.23 12.36
N GLN A 105 6.28 15.08 11.77
CA GLN A 105 6.13 16.54 11.83
C GLN A 105 5.99 17.12 10.42
N VAL A 106 4.78 17.57 10.08
CA VAL A 106 4.49 18.34 8.86
C VAL A 106 3.51 19.47 9.16
N SER A 107 3.48 20.48 8.30
CA SER A 107 2.68 21.71 8.46
C SER A 107 1.17 21.51 8.31
N PHE A 108 0.72 20.32 7.88
CA PHE A 108 -0.67 20.04 7.46
C PHE A 108 -1.23 18.72 8.01
N MET A 109 -0.92 18.35 9.25
CA MET A 109 -1.29 17.06 9.89
C MET A 109 -2.72 16.56 9.62
N ARG A 110 -3.71 17.46 9.45
CA ARG A 110 -5.12 17.13 9.18
C ARG A 110 -5.40 16.53 7.79
N LYS A 111 -4.43 16.52 6.88
CA LYS A 111 -4.54 15.93 5.53
C LYS A 111 -3.64 14.70 5.35
N LEU A 112 -3.04 14.20 6.42
CA LEU A 112 -2.26 12.97 6.40
C LEU A 112 -3.17 11.75 6.54
N VAL A 113 -2.88 10.76 5.71
CA VAL A 113 -3.40 9.40 5.78
C VAL A 113 -2.21 8.45 5.77
N PHE A 114 -2.28 7.35 6.52
CA PHE A 114 -1.29 6.28 6.41
C PHE A 114 -1.87 5.12 5.64
N GLU A 115 -1.03 4.43 4.87
CA GLU A 115 -1.44 3.25 4.13
C GLU A 115 -0.76 1.99 4.64
N VAL A 116 -1.47 0.86 4.51
CA VAL A 116 -0.98 -0.47 4.90
C VAL A 116 -1.26 -1.48 3.81
N HIS A 117 -0.27 -2.32 3.53
CA HIS A 117 -0.39 -3.46 2.64
C HIS A 117 -0.45 -4.73 3.47
N TRP A 118 -1.36 -5.64 3.16
CA TRP A 118 -1.38 -6.94 3.82
C TRP A 118 -1.95 -8.00 2.89
N TYR A 119 -1.35 -9.18 2.90
CA TYR A 119 -1.72 -10.33 2.07
C TYR A 119 -1.75 -11.61 2.90
N SER A 120 -2.40 -12.64 2.35
CA SER A 120 -2.48 -13.98 2.96
C SER A 120 -1.11 -14.54 3.34
N TYR A 121 -0.12 -14.41 2.43
CA TYR A 121 1.23 -14.93 2.60
C TYR A 121 2.06 -14.22 3.67
N ASN A 122 1.55 -13.15 4.29
CA ASN A 122 2.16 -12.58 5.50
C ASN A 122 1.90 -13.45 6.74
N GLU A 123 0.96 -14.39 6.66
CA GLU A 123 0.62 -15.31 7.74
C GLU A 123 0.77 -16.76 7.30
N ALA A 124 1.03 -17.63 8.26
CA ALA A 124 1.12 -19.07 8.04
C ALA A 124 -0.06 -19.79 8.68
N GLY A 125 -0.50 -20.89 8.06
CA GLY A 125 -1.45 -21.81 8.66
C GLY A 125 -2.92 -21.54 8.35
N TRP A 126 -3.25 -20.74 7.33
CA TRP A 126 -4.63 -20.53 6.90
C TRP A 126 -5.39 -21.84 6.67
N THR A 127 -4.74 -22.82 6.02
CA THR A 127 -5.29 -24.16 5.77
C THR A 127 -4.95 -25.19 6.85
N ALA A 128 -3.71 -25.19 7.34
CA ALA A 128 -3.18 -26.21 8.25
C ALA A 128 -3.46 -25.95 9.75
N GLY A 129 -3.75 -24.70 10.12
CA GLY A 129 -3.90 -24.26 11.51
C GLY A 129 -5.35 -24.02 11.93
N ASN A 130 -5.52 -23.67 13.21
CA ASN A 130 -6.79 -23.16 13.71
C ASN A 130 -7.02 -21.73 13.19
N LEU A 131 -8.16 -21.50 12.54
CA LEU A 131 -8.47 -20.20 11.95
C LEU A 131 -8.52 -19.06 12.99
N ASN A 132 -9.06 -19.29 14.18
CA ASN A 132 -9.11 -18.26 15.22
C ASN A 132 -7.71 -17.84 15.67
N ASP A 133 -6.75 -18.78 15.71
CA ASP A 133 -5.37 -18.48 16.08
C ASP A 133 -4.66 -17.68 14.98
N VAL A 134 -4.85 -18.05 13.71
CA VAL A 134 -4.28 -17.33 12.56
C VAL A 134 -4.84 -15.91 12.50
N CYS A 135 -6.16 -15.79 12.59
CA CYS A 135 -6.87 -14.51 12.66
C CYS A 135 -6.38 -13.65 13.83
N GLY A 136 -6.31 -14.21 15.04
CA GLY A 136 -5.84 -13.49 16.23
C GLY A 136 -4.40 -12.99 16.09
N LYS A 137 -3.50 -13.82 15.52
CA LYS A 137 -2.11 -13.43 15.24
C LYS A 137 -2.03 -12.31 14.20
N MET A 138 -2.78 -12.44 13.11
CA MET A 138 -2.83 -11.43 12.05
C MET A 138 -3.33 -10.10 12.61
N SER A 139 -4.48 -10.08 13.30
CA SER A 139 -5.03 -8.86 13.88
C SER A 139 -4.06 -8.21 14.86
N SER A 140 -3.45 -8.98 15.76
CA SER A 140 -2.43 -8.46 16.68
C SER A 140 -1.28 -7.80 15.93
N ARG A 141 -0.80 -8.41 14.84
CA ARG A 141 0.30 -7.87 14.05
C ARG A 141 -0.09 -6.62 13.28
N VAL A 142 -1.22 -6.61 12.57
CA VAL A 142 -1.66 -5.43 11.82
C VAL A 142 -1.95 -4.27 12.77
N MET A 143 -2.64 -4.51 13.89
CA MET A 143 -2.93 -3.47 14.88
C MET A 143 -1.66 -2.92 15.53
N GLY A 144 -0.69 -3.78 15.86
CA GLY A 144 0.58 -3.36 16.44
C GLY A 144 1.46 -2.56 15.46
N ARG A 145 1.33 -2.81 14.16
CA ARG A 145 2.17 -2.18 13.14
C ARG A 145 1.60 -0.94 12.48
N ALA A 146 0.29 -0.88 12.28
CA ALA A 146 -0.37 0.25 11.60
C ALA A 146 -1.73 0.60 12.19
N GLY A 147 -2.53 -0.41 12.56
CA GLY A 147 -3.91 -0.23 13.05
C GLY A 147 -4.05 0.65 14.30
N PHE A 148 -2.99 0.77 15.11
CA PHE A 148 -2.98 1.70 16.25
C PHE A 148 -3.21 3.16 15.86
N LEU A 149 -2.91 3.56 14.62
CA LEU A 149 -3.14 4.93 14.13
C LEU A 149 -4.62 5.26 14.13
N ALA A 150 -5.45 4.41 13.52
CA ALA A 150 -6.90 4.54 13.52
C ALA A 150 -7.47 4.34 14.94
N GLN A 151 -7.03 3.30 15.66
CA GLN A 151 -7.53 2.99 17.00
C GLN A 151 -7.35 4.13 18.01
N LYS A 152 -6.21 4.83 17.94
CA LYS A 152 -5.88 5.96 18.81
C LYS A 152 -6.29 7.32 18.21
N ASN A 153 -7.00 7.32 17.08
CA ASN A 153 -7.44 8.52 16.36
C ASN A 153 -6.29 9.49 16.03
N LEU A 154 -5.14 8.96 15.64
CA LEU A 154 -3.94 9.73 15.30
C LEU A 154 -3.96 10.17 13.83
N SER A 155 -4.43 9.30 12.94
CA SER A 155 -4.60 9.55 11.50
C SER A 155 -5.45 8.41 10.90
N PRO A 156 -6.21 8.65 9.81
CA PRO A 156 -6.89 7.58 9.09
C PRO A 156 -5.90 6.52 8.58
N LEU A 157 -6.34 5.26 8.58
CA LEU A 157 -5.60 4.15 7.98
C LEU A 157 -6.32 3.68 6.71
N PHE A 158 -5.57 3.59 5.63
CA PHE A 158 -6.02 3.16 4.32
C PHE A 158 -5.41 1.78 4.00
N LEU A 159 -6.23 0.75 3.83
CA LEU A 159 -5.77 -0.55 3.33
C LEU A 159 -5.58 -0.44 1.80
N SER A 160 -4.47 0.17 1.39
CA SER A 160 -4.19 0.53 -0.01
C SER A 160 -3.89 -0.67 -0.89
N GLU A 161 -3.48 -1.80 -0.31
CA GLU A 161 -3.19 -3.01 -1.05
C GLU A 161 -3.50 -4.28 -0.26
N PHE A 162 -4.39 -5.08 -0.84
CA PHE A 162 -4.68 -6.46 -0.45
C PHE A 162 -5.26 -7.18 -1.66
N GLY A 163 -5.16 -8.50 -1.69
CA GLY A 163 -5.70 -9.27 -2.80
C GLY A 163 -5.64 -10.77 -2.56
N VAL A 164 -6.26 -11.49 -3.49
CA VAL A 164 -6.32 -12.95 -3.53
C VAL A 164 -6.20 -13.43 -4.96
N ASP A 165 -5.78 -14.67 -5.16
CA ASP A 165 -5.98 -15.36 -6.43
C ASP A 165 -7.48 -15.38 -6.79
N ALA A 166 -7.86 -14.49 -7.71
CA ALA A 166 -9.24 -14.22 -8.07
C ALA A 166 -9.89 -15.35 -8.88
N ARG A 167 -9.16 -16.45 -9.17
CA ARG A 167 -9.74 -17.70 -9.65
C ARG A 167 -10.45 -18.48 -8.54
N GLY A 168 -10.22 -18.14 -7.28
CA GLY A 168 -10.81 -18.81 -6.13
C GLY A 168 -10.22 -20.20 -5.84
N THR A 169 -9.08 -20.54 -6.46
CA THR A 169 -8.44 -21.85 -6.31
C THR A 169 -7.46 -21.93 -5.15
N ASN A 170 -7.03 -20.80 -4.59
CA ASN A 170 -6.11 -20.74 -3.45
C ASN A 170 -6.89 -20.75 -2.13
N ALA A 171 -6.77 -21.84 -1.37
CA ALA A 171 -7.51 -22.03 -0.13
C ALA A 171 -7.05 -21.09 1.01
N ASP A 172 -5.78 -20.69 1.04
CA ASP A 172 -5.26 -19.75 2.03
C ASP A 172 -5.83 -18.36 1.78
N ASP A 173 -5.76 -17.90 0.52
CA ASP A 173 -6.34 -16.64 0.05
C ASP A 173 -7.85 -16.54 0.33
N ASN A 174 -8.60 -17.60 0.00
CA ASN A 174 -10.04 -17.65 0.20
C ASN A 174 -10.44 -17.50 1.68
N ARG A 175 -9.62 -18.04 2.61
CA ARG A 175 -9.85 -17.91 4.06
C ARG A 175 -9.43 -16.54 4.58
N TYR A 176 -8.33 -16.01 4.04
CA TYR A 176 -7.78 -14.70 4.37
C TYR A 176 -8.73 -13.54 4.01
N LEU A 177 -9.33 -13.56 2.82
CA LEU A 177 -10.09 -12.43 2.28
C LEU A 177 -11.23 -11.97 3.21
N SER A 178 -12.03 -12.92 3.67
CA SER A 178 -13.14 -12.62 4.58
C SER A 178 -12.64 -11.96 5.88
N TYR A 179 -11.45 -12.33 6.34
CA TYR A 179 -10.90 -11.81 7.58
C TYR A 179 -10.34 -10.40 7.45
N ILE A 180 -9.51 -10.13 6.43
CA ILE A 180 -8.99 -8.78 6.22
C ILE A 180 -10.13 -7.77 5.99
N MET A 181 -11.16 -8.17 5.23
CA MET A 181 -12.33 -7.32 4.98
C MET A 181 -13.14 -7.07 6.24
N ALA A 182 -13.32 -8.09 7.09
CA ALA A 182 -13.97 -7.91 8.39
C ALA A 182 -13.16 -6.98 9.31
N MET A 183 -11.82 -7.06 9.26
CA MET A 183 -10.96 -6.19 10.05
C MET A 183 -11.01 -4.74 9.57
N ALA A 184 -10.95 -4.51 8.26
CA ALA A 184 -11.11 -3.18 7.67
C ALA A 184 -12.47 -2.58 8.00
N ALA A 185 -13.55 -3.37 7.88
CA ALA A 185 -14.90 -2.92 8.25
C ALA A 185 -15.03 -2.60 9.75
N ALA A 186 -14.46 -3.42 10.64
CA ALA A 186 -14.49 -3.18 12.08
C ALA A 186 -13.63 -1.97 12.51
N GLY A 187 -12.55 -1.71 11.78
CA GLY A 187 -11.65 -0.58 11.99
C GLY A 187 -12.10 0.73 11.32
N ASP A 188 -13.15 0.69 10.50
CA ASP A 188 -13.58 1.79 9.62
C ASP A 188 -12.45 2.26 8.68
N TRP A 189 -11.79 1.31 8.02
CA TRP A 189 -10.70 1.58 7.10
C TRP A 189 -11.21 1.62 5.66
N ASP A 190 -10.88 2.71 4.95
CA ASP A 190 -10.99 2.73 3.50
C ASP A 190 -10.01 1.71 2.89
N PHE A 191 -10.31 1.22 1.69
CA PHE A 191 -9.50 0.18 1.05
C PHE A 191 -9.40 0.32 -0.47
N ALA A 192 -8.33 -0.25 -1.02
CA ALA A 192 -8.15 -0.49 -2.45
C ALA A 192 -7.61 -1.90 -2.66
N VAL A 193 -8.30 -2.66 -3.52
CA VAL A 193 -7.91 -4.04 -3.85
C VAL A 193 -6.86 -4.04 -4.96
N TRP A 194 -5.83 -4.86 -4.79
CA TRP A 194 -4.90 -5.21 -5.86
C TRP A 194 -5.47 -6.39 -6.65
N GLY A 195 -5.80 -6.24 -7.93
CA GLY A 195 -5.84 -5.01 -8.73
C GLY A 195 -6.98 -5.07 -9.73
N LEU A 196 -7.20 -4.02 -10.52
CA LEU A 196 -8.25 -4.07 -11.55
C LEU A 196 -7.82 -4.86 -12.80
N HIS A 197 -6.55 -4.76 -13.18
CA HIS A 197 -6.04 -5.28 -14.45
C HIS A 197 -6.03 -6.81 -14.49
N GLY A 198 -6.45 -7.39 -15.61
CA GLY A 198 -6.42 -8.85 -15.80
C GLY A 198 -5.17 -9.38 -16.51
N SER A 199 -4.41 -8.49 -17.15
CA SER A 199 -3.15 -8.82 -17.83
C SER A 199 -2.23 -7.59 -17.93
N TYR A 200 -0.94 -7.85 -18.17
CA TYR A 200 0.10 -6.83 -18.32
C TYR A 200 0.47 -6.63 -19.78
N PHE A 201 0.67 -5.38 -20.20
CA PHE A 201 1.31 -5.10 -21.49
C PHE A 201 2.72 -5.73 -21.54
N LEU A 202 3.50 -5.55 -20.46
CA LEU A 202 4.80 -6.19 -20.26
C LEU A 202 5.04 -6.33 -18.74
N ARG A 203 5.42 -7.52 -18.28
CA ARG A 203 5.88 -7.76 -16.91
C ARG A 203 6.97 -8.82 -16.93
N GLU A 204 8.12 -8.51 -16.32
CA GLU A 204 9.25 -9.45 -16.20
C GLU A 204 9.70 -10.06 -17.54
N GLY A 205 9.65 -9.26 -18.60
CA GLY A 205 10.01 -9.69 -19.96
C GLY A 205 8.91 -10.48 -20.69
N MET A 206 7.77 -10.74 -20.05
CA MET A 206 6.63 -11.43 -20.64
C MET A 206 5.55 -10.43 -21.09
N VAL A 207 5.23 -10.46 -22.38
CA VAL A 207 4.12 -9.71 -22.97
C VAL A 207 2.82 -10.47 -22.70
N GLY A 208 1.77 -9.76 -22.26
CA GLY A 208 0.50 -10.40 -21.95
C GLY A 208 0.62 -11.37 -20.78
N MET A 209 1.43 -11.07 -19.77
CA MET A 209 1.41 -11.88 -18.55
C MET A 209 0.03 -11.72 -17.89
N GLU A 210 -0.61 -12.83 -17.56
CA GLU A 210 -1.90 -12.81 -16.86
C GLU A 210 -1.73 -12.36 -15.41
N GLU A 211 -2.60 -11.45 -14.94
CA GLU A 211 -2.70 -11.08 -13.52
C GLU A 211 -3.81 -11.92 -12.88
N LEU A 212 -3.41 -12.85 -12.02
CA LEU A 212 -4.32 -13.79 -11.37
C LEU A 212 -4.98 -13.18 -10.12
N TYR A 213 -4.39 -12.13 -9.54
CA TYR A 213 -5.00 -11.35 -8.45
C TYR A 213 -5.94 -10.24 -8.99
N GLY A 214 -6.05 -10.12 -10.30
CA GLY A 214 -6.82 -9.09 -10.98
C GLY A 214 -8.32 -9.34 -10.89
N LEU A 215 -9.11 -8.30 -10.67
CA LEU A 215 -10.57 -8.38 -10.71
C LEU A 215 -11.07 -8.76 -12.11
N LEU A 216 -10.42 -8.24 -13.16
CA LEU A 216 -10.77 -8.55 -14.54
C LEU A 216 -10.05 -9.80 -15.05
N ASP A 217 -10.70 -10.48 -15.99
CA ASP A 217 -10.10 -11.59 -16.72
C ASP A 217 -9.00 -11.10 -17.68
N TYR A 218 -8.24 -12.05 -18.21
CA TYR A 218 -7.13 -11.78 -19.13
C TYR A 218 -7.49 -10.81 -20.28
N ASN A 219 -8.74 -10.91 -20.79
CA ASN A 219 -9.25 -10.17 -21.93
C ASN A 219 -9.84 -8.80 -21.57
N TRP A 220 -9.87 -8.43 -20.29
CA TRP A 220 -10.45 -7.17 -19.79
C TRP A 220 -11.94 -7.01 -20.10
N ASN A 221 -12.68 -8.10 -20.33
CA ASN A 221 -14.08 -8.05 -20.73
C ASN A 221 -15.02 -8.77 -19.75
N ASN A 222 -14.50 -9.46 -18.74
CA ASN A 222 -15.29 -9.99 -17.63
C ASN A 222 -14.59 -9.78 -16.29
N VAL A 223 -15.38 -9.84 -15.21
CA VAL A 223 -14.86 -10.04 -13.85
C VAL A 223 -14.53 -11.53 -13.66
N ARG A 224 -13.36 -11.87 -13.09
CA ARG A 224 -12.89 -13.27 -12.92
C ARG A 224 -13.80 -14.11 -12.05
N ASN A 225 -14.15 -13.58 -10.89
CA ASN A 225 -14.96 -14.30 -9.91
C ASN A 225 -16.41 -13.86 -10.06
N ARG A 226 -17.08 -14.29 -11.14
CA ARG A 226 -18.54 -14.16 -11.24
C ARG A 226 -19.18 -15.13 -10.23
N PRO A 227 -19.92 -14.65 -9.22
CA PRO A 227 -20.73 -15.51 -8.39
C PRO A 227 -22.13 -15.75 -9.00
N TYR A 228 -22.45 -15.14 -10.16
CA TYR A 228 -23.77 -15.14 -10.80
C TYR A 228 -23.67 -15.03 -12.33
#